data_AF-A0A536A320-F1
#
_entry.id   AF-A0A536A320-F1
#
_cell.length_a   1.000
_cell.length_b   1.000
_cell.length_c   1.000
_cell.angle_alpha   90.00
_cell.angle_beta   90.00
_cell.angle_gamma   90.00
#
_symmetry.space_group_name_H-M   'P 1'
#
loop_
_entity.id
_entity.type
_entity.pdbx_description
1 polymer ?
#
loop_
_entity_poly.entity_id
_entity_poly.type
_entity_poly.pdbx_seq_one_letter_code
_entity_poly.pdbx_strand_id
1 'polypeptide(L)'
;MVTQEQKQSISGVRTYLPIEDYGIIGDLHTVALVGKNGSIDWYCVPAFDAPSVFGALLDAEKGGYFQIEPRDTSGESRKQLYLPDTNILVTRFLTETGVGEVTDFMPIQQATSPTDRHGILRAVHVVTGSLSFEMTCRPAFNYARDSHTVE
;
A
#
# COMPACT_ATOMS: atom_id res chain seq x y z
N MET A 1 6.13 -36.38 -21.41
CA MET A 1 6.43 -35.95 -20.04
C MET A 1 6.70 -34.46 -20.10
N VAL A 2 5.85 -33.68 -19.43
CA VAL A 2 5.70 -32.24 -19.60
C VAL A 2 6.90 -31.51 -19.02
N THR A 3 7.63 -30.78 -19.87
CA THR A 3 8.68 -29.84 -19.45
C THR A 3 8.01 -28.64 -18.80
N GLN A 4 8.30 -28.41 -17.51
CA GLN A 4 7.84 -27.22 -16.80
C GLN A 4 8.57 -25.99 -17.35
N GLU A 5 7.83 -25.04 -17.91
CA GLU A 5 8.35 -23.71 -18.24
C GLU A 5 8.51 -22.91 -16.94
N GLN A 6 9.76 -22.70 -16.54
CA GLN A 6 10.13 -21.70 -15.54
C GLN A 6 9.82 -20.31 -16.10
N LYS A 7 8.76 -19.68 -15.61
CA LYS A 7 8.44 -18.29 -15.93
C LYS A 7 9.39 -17.37 -15.16
N GLN A 8 10.50 -17.04 -15.80
CA GLN A 8 11.45 -16.03 -15.34
C GLN A 8 10.73 -14.68 -15.18
N SER A 9 10.73 -14.16 -13.95
CA SER A 9 10.20 -12.83 -13.61
C SER A 9 11.04 -11.76 -14.31
N ILE A 10 10.47 -11.07 -15.30
CA ILE A 10 11.05 -9.87 -15.89
C ILE A 10 10.92 -8.74 -14.86
N SER A 11 12.04 -8.30 -14.29
CA SER A 11 12.10 -7.16 -13.39
C SER A 11 11.67 -5.87 -14.11
N GLY A 12 10.48 -5.34 -13.80
CA GLY A 12 10.17 -3.93 -14.10
C GLY A 12 8.72 -3.56 -14.38
N VAL A 13 7.82 -4.49 -14.71
CA VAL A 13 6.42 -4.14 -15.04
C VAL A 13 5.52 -4.38 -13.84
N ARG A 14 5.03 -3.29 -13.24
CA ARG A 14 4.03 -3.35 -12.18
C ARG A 14 2.69 -3.77 -12.77
N THR A 15 2.01 -4.71 -12.14
CA THR A 15 0.70 -5.20 -12.59
C THR A 15 -0.40 -4.77 -11.62
N TYR A 16 -1.62 -4.70 -12.13
CA TYR A 16 -2.79 -4.45 -11.29
C TYR A 16 -3.08 -5.65 -10.38
N LEU A 17 -3.49 -5.37 -9.14
CA LEU A 17 -4.07 -6.39 -8.28
C LEU A 17 -5.57 -6.54 -8.58
N PRO A 18 -6.15 -7.73 -8.37
CA PRO A 18 -7.59 -7.90 -8.29
C PRO A 18 -8.21 -6.91 -7.30
N ILE A 19 -9.40 -6.38 -7.60
CA ILE A 19 -10.04 -5.38 -6.72
C ILE A 19 -10.32 -5.93 -5.31
N GLU A 20 -10.57 -7.24 -5.21
CA GLU A 20 -10.77 -7.98 -3.95
C GLU A 20 -9.52 -8.11 -3.08
N ASP A 21 -8.34 -7.76 -3.61
CA ASP A 21 -7.08 -7.75 -2.89
C ASP A 21 -6.77 -6.37 -2.27
N TYR A 22 -7.67 -5.40 -2.38
CA TYR A 22 -7.56 -4.10 -1.74
C TYR A 22 -8.46 -3.97 -0.50
N GLY A 23 -7.89 -3.40 0.56
CA GLY A 23 -8.60 -2.85 1.69
C GLY A 23 -8.70 -1.33 1.61
N ILE A 24 -9.69 -0.76 2.28
CA ILE A 24 -9.96 0.68 2.32
C ILE A 24 -9.70 1.23 3.73
N ILE A 25 -8.92 2.32 3.82
CA ILE A 25 -8.78 3.13 5.04
C ILE A 25 -9.20 4.58 4.76
N GLY A 26 -9.66 5.32 5.77
CA GLY A 26 -10.08 6.72 5.61
C GLY A 26 -10.24 7.48 6.92
N ASP A 27 -10.28 8.81 6.83
CA ASP A 27 -10.34 9.76 7.96
C ASP A 27 -11.61 10.64 7.97
N LEU A 28 -12.67 10.15 7.32
CA LEU A 28 -13.94 10.86 7.05
C LEU A 28 -13.85 11.99 6.00
N HIS A 29 -12.66 12.35 5.51
CA HIS A 29 -12.49 13.37 4.46
C HIS A 29 -11.99 12.74 3.15
N THR A 30 -11.11 11.76 3.26
CA THR A 30 -10.57 11.01 2.13
C THR A 30 -10.42 9.52 2.45
N VAL A 31 -10.03 8.74 1.44
CA VAL A 31 -9.74 7.31 1.54
C VAL A 31 -8.47 6.94 0.79
N ALA A 32 -7.85 5.84 1.21
CA ALA A 32 -6.78 5.19 0.48
C ALA A 32 -7.10 3.70 0.27
N LEU A 33 -6.63 3.17 -0.86
CA LEU A 33 -6.72 1.74 -1.17
C LEU A 33 -5.38 1.06 -0.95
N VAL A 34 -5.39 0.05 -0.09
CA VAL A 34 -4.21 -0.68 0.38
C VAL A 34 -4.28 -2.13 -0.12
N GLY A 35 -3.38 -2.50 -1.02
CA GLY A 35 -3.26 -3.85 -1.55
C GLY A 35 -2.66 -4.83 -0.55
N LYS A 36 -3.00 -6.11 -0.69
CA LYS A 36 -2.38 -7.23 0.07
C LYS A 36 -0.85 -7.32 -0.09
N ASN A 37 -0.28 -6.68 -1.11
CA ASN A 37 1.17 -6.53 -1.31
C ASN A 37 1.79 -5.39 -0.46
N GLY A 38 1.03 -4.79 0.44
CA GLY A 38 1.49 -3.66 1.26
C GLY A 38 1.60 -2.34 0.49
N SER A 39 1.03 -2.25 -0.73
CA SER A 39 1.03 -1.01 -1.51
C SER A 39 -0.23 -0.18 -1.28
N ILE A 40 -0.06 1.14 -1.18
CA ILE A 40 -1.12 2.11 -1.35
C ILE A 40 -1.09 2.54 -2.81
N ASP A 41 -2.10 2.12 -3.56
CA ASP A 41 -2.19 2.35 -5.02
C ASP A 41 -3.17 3.47 -5.39
N TRP A 42 -3.97 3.92 -4.42
CA TRP A 42 -4.88 5.04 -4.59
C TRP A 42 -4.91 5.87 -3.33
N TYR A 43 -4.70 7.19 -3.47
CA TYR A 43 -4.89 8.15 -2.41
C TYR A 43 -5.03 9.56 -2.98
N CYS A 44 -6.06 10.26 -2.56
CA CYS A 44 -6.31 11.67 -2.86
C CYS A 44 -6.30 12.47 -1.56
N VAL A 45 -5.87 13.72 -1.60
CA VAL A 45 -5.82 14.60 -0.41
C VAL A 45 -6.02 16.05 -0.85
N PRO A 46 -6.78 16.88 -0.11
CA PRO A 46 -7.41 16.62 1.19
C PRO A 46 -8.74 15.88 1.14
N ALA A 47 -9.36 15.75 -0.02
CA ALA A 47 -10.69 15.14 -0.19
C ALA A 47 -10.66 13.94 -1.15
N PHE A 48 -11.70 13.10 -1.09
CA PHE A 48 -11.84 11.92 -1.95
C PHE A 48 -11.78 12.23 -3.46
N ASP A 49 -12.29 13.39 -3.88
CA ASP A 49 -12.35 13.86 -5.27
C ASP A 49 -11.20 14.84 -5.63
N ALA A 50 -10.24 15.02 -4.73
CA ALA A 50 -9.06 15.86 -4.96
C ALA A 50 -8.08 15.19 -5.96
N PRO A 51 -7.13 15.96 -6.52
CA PRO A 51 -6.05 15.39 -7.34
C PRO A 51 -5.28 14.28 -6.60
N SER A 52 -4.97 13.18 -7.30
CA SER A 52 -4.31 12.03 -6.67
C SER A 52 -2.87 12.35 -6.25
N VAL A 53 -2.43 11.73 -5.16
CA VAL A 53 -1.01 11.60 -4.79
C VAL A 53 -0.48 10.24 -5.25
N PHE A 54 -1.32 9.20 -5.14
CA PHE A 54 -1.08 7.87 -5.69
C PHE A 54 -2.28 7.47 -6.54
N GLY A 55 -2.00 6.87 -7.69
CA GLY A 55 -2.95 6.57 -8.75
C GLY A 55 -2.55 5.33 -9.56
N ALA A 56 -1.72 4.45 -9.00
CA ALA A 56 -1.33 3.18 -9.63
C ALA A 56 -2.52 2.29 -9.98
N LEU A 57 -3.68 2.48 -9.33
CA LEU A 57 -4.93 1.81 -9.72
C LEU A 57 -5.38 2.17 -11.15
N LEU A 58 -5.12 3.40 -11.61
CA LEU A 58 -5.50 3.87 -12.95
C LEU A 58 -4.40 3.64 -14.00
N ASP A 59 -3.15 3.78 -13.58
CA ASP A 59 -1.97 3.54 -14.43
C ASP A 59 -0.87 2.93 -13.57
N ALA A 60 -0.65 1.62 -13.69
CA ALA A 60 0.29 0.89 -12.85
C ALA A 60 1.75 1.37 -12.99
N GLU A 61 2.10 2.02 -14.11
CA GLU A 61 3.46 2.47 -14.39
C GLU A 61 3.69 3.91 -13.94
N LYS A 62 2.74 4.80 -14.22
CA LYS A 62 2.89 6.26 -14.00
C LYS A 62 2.19 6.76 -12.75
N GLY A 63 1.15 6.07 -12.32
CA GLY A 63 0.23 6.55 -11.29
C GLY A 63 0.85 6.70 -9.90
N GLY A 64 2.04 6.15 -9.66
CA GLY A 64 2.71 6.28 -8.37
C GLY A 64 2.02 5.49 -7.25
N TYR A 65 2.78 5.21 -6.19
CA TYR A 65 2.35 4.35 -5.09
C TYR A 65 3.22 4.53 -3.85
N PHE A 66 2.77 3.95 -2.74
CA PHE A 66 3.59 3.79 -1.54
C PHE A 66 3.54 2.35 -1.05
N GLN A 67 4.64 1.62 -1.13
CA GLN A 67 4.70 0.19 -0.80
C GLN A 67 5.66 -0.09 0.36
N ILE A 68 5.21 -0.96 1.25
CA ILE A 68 6.03 -1.55 2.32
C ILE A 68 5.78 -3.06 2.30
N GLU A 69 6.82 -3.84 2.02
CA GLU A 69 6.73 -5.31 2.02
C GLU A 69 8.04 -5.94 2.51
N PRO A 70 8.02 -7.21 2.98
CA PRO A 70 9.25 -7.94 3.26
C PRO A 70 10.10 -8.10 2.00
N ARG A 71 11.42 -7.97 2.12
CA ARG A 71 12.37 -8.22 1.01
C ARG A 71 12.37 -9.67 0.55
N ASP A 72 12.12 -10.59 1.48
CA ASP A 72 12.03 -12.02 1.22
C ASP A 72 10.56 -12.40 1.06
N THR A 73 10.15 -12.66 -0.17
CA THR A 73 8.80 -13.11 -0.54
C THR A 73 8.73 -14.62 -0.80
N SER A 74 9.75 -15.39 -0.40
CA SER A 74 9.77 -16.84 -0.57
C SER A 74 8.71 -17.52 0.31
N GLY A 75 7.94 -18.44 -0.29
CA GLY A 75 6.85 -19.14 0.41
C GLY A 75 5.71 -18.23 0.88
N GLU A 76 5.62 -17.01 0.36
CA GLU A 76 4.81 -15.96 0.97
C GLU A 76 3.30 -16.19 0.81
N SER A 77 2.59 -16.17 1.94
CA SER A 77 1.14 -15.99 1.97
C SER A 77 0.81 -14.63 2.56
N ARG A 78 -0.09 -13.90 1.88
CA ARG A 78 -0.53 -12.56 2.29
C ARG A 78 -1.96 -12.65 2.80
N LYS A 79 -2.19 -12.10 3.99
CA LYS A 79 -3.52 -11.99 4.58
C LYS A 79 -3.78 -10.57 4.99
N GLN A 80 -5.01 -10.12 4.79
CA GLN A 80 -5.44 -8.80 5.19
C GLN A 80 -6.68 -8.91 6.04
N LEU A 81 -6.73 -8.15 7.12
CA LEU A 81 -7.87 -8.09 8.03
C LEU A 81 -8.00 -6.70 8.65
N TYR A 82 -9.22 -6.32 8.99
CA TYR A 82 -9.45 -5.18 9.86
C TYR A 82 -9.35 -5.61 11.31
N LEU A 83 -8.79 -4.74 12.16
CA LEU A 83 -8.96 -4.92 13.60
C LEU A 83 -10.45 -4.75 13.95
N PRO A 84 -11.01 -5.62 14.81
CA PRO A 84 -12.43 -5.59 15.14
C PRO A 84 -12.92 -4.19 15.55
N ASP A 85 -14.07 -3.78 15.04
CA ASP A 85 -14.74 -2.51 15.35
C ASP A 85 -13.90 -1.25 15.02
N THR A 86 -12.94 -1.35 14.10
CA THR A 86 -12.11 -0.21 13.68
C THR A 86 -11.94 -0.14 12.16
N ASN A 87 -11.48 1.02 11.66
CA ASN A 87 -10.95 1.17 10.30
C ASN A 87 -9.40 1.08 10.27
N ILE A 88 -8.83 0.20 11.12
CA ILE A 88 -7.40 -0.10 11.11
C ILE A 88 -7.19 -1.40 10.34
N LEU A 89 -6.38 -1.33 9.30
CA LEU A 89 -6.11 -2.43 8.38
C LEU A 89 -4.75 -3.05 8.70
N VAL A 90 -4.71 -4.37 8.86
CA VAL A 90 -3.47 -5.13 9.07
C VAL A 90 -3.23 -6.02 7.86
N THR A 91 -2.12 -5.81 7.18
CA THR A 91 -1.60 -6.69 6.14
C THR A 91 -0.49 -7.54 6.73
N ARG A 92 -0.72 -8.85 6.82
CA ARG A 92 0.20 -9.85 7.36
C ARG A 92 0.88 -10.61 6.24
N PHE A 93 2.20 -10.66 6.32
CA PHE A 93 3.09 -11.41 5.44
C PHE A 93 3.62 -12.61 6.20
N LEU A 94 3.31 -13.82 5.71
CA LEU A 94 3.79 -15.07 6.27
C LEU A 94 4.87 -15.60 5.34
N THR A 95 6.12 -15.61 5.80
CA THR A 95 7.28 -16.11 5.05
C THR A 95 7.86 -17.34 5.74
N GLU A 96 8.83 -17.99 5.10
CA GLU A 96 9.57 -19.09 5.75
C GLU A 96 10.40 -18.61 6.96
N THR A 97 10.82 -17.35 6.95
CA THR A 97 11.71 -16.73 7.94
C THR A 97 10.98 -16.06 9.10
N GLY A 98 9.67 -15.83 8.98
CA GLY A 98 8.85 -15.33 10.07
C GLY A 98 7.49 -14.78 9.64
N VAL A 99 6.91 -13.96 10.51
CA VAL A 99 5.64 -13.26 10.25
C VAL A 99 5.84 -11.77 10.48
N GLY A 100 5.59 -11.00 9.43
CA GLY A 100 5.60 -9.54 9.46
C GLY A 100 4.21 -8.96 9.27
N GLU A 101 3.96 -7.78 9.82
CA GLU A 101 2.71 -7.05 9.71
C GLU A 101 2.97 -5.60 9.34
N VAL A 102 2.15 -5.07 8.43
CA VAL A 102 2.01 -3.64 8.17
C VAL A 102 0.61 -3.24 8.59
N THR A 103 0.52 -2.32 9.55
CA THR A 103 -0.73 -1.74 10.04
C THR A 103 -0.91 -0.37 9.42
N ASP A 104 -2.00 -0.19 8.68
CA ASP A 104 -2.35 1.01 7.94
C ASP A 104 -3.66 1.60 8.48
N PHE A 105 -3.66 2.89 8.82
CA PHE A 105 -4.86 3.62 9.22
C PHE A 105 -4.69 5.13 9.04
N MET A 106 -5.81 5.85 9.03
CA MET A 106 -5.81 7.32 9.06
C MET A 106 -6.42 7.80 10.39
N PRO A 107 -5.67 8.53 11.22
CA PRO A 107 -6.22 9.14 12.43
C PRO A 107 -7.29 10.16 12.07
N ILE A 108 -8.44 10.09 12.76
CA ILE A 108 -9.45 11.15 12.70
C ILE A 108 -8.91 12.34 13.52
N GLN A 109 -8.45 13.39 12.84
CA GLN A 109 -8.16 14.65 13.51
C GLN A 109 -9.47 15.41 13.72
N GLN A 110 -9.67 15.97 14.90
CA GLN A 110 -10.72 16.97 15.09
C GLN A 110 -10.31 18.20 14.29
N ALA A 111 -10.95 18.41 13.14
CA ALA A 111 -10.65 19.53 12.27
C ALA A 111 -10.93 20.85 13.00
N THR A 112 -9.87 21.49 13.48
CA THR A 112 -9.85 22.88 13.96
C THR A 112 -9.60 23.86 12.83
N SER A 113 -9.06 23.40 11.69
CA SER A 113 -8.82 24.18 10.47
C SER A 113 -9.00 23.32 9.20
N PRO A 114 -9.43 23.90 8.06
CA PRO A 114 -9.40 23.24 6.74
C PRO A 114 -8.00 22.82 6.27
N THR A 115 -6.94 23.29 6.93
CA THR A 115 -5.54 22.94 6.65
C THR A 115 -5.00 21.85 7.58
N ASP A 116 -5.86 21.22 8.37
CA ASP A 116 -5.42 20.17 9.30
C ASP A 116 -4.84 18.99 8.54
N ARG A 117 -3.85 18.34 9.17
CA ARG A 117 -2.93 17.44 8.48
C ARG A 117 -3.59 16.09 8.28
N HIS A 118 -4.16 15.86 7.09
CA HIS A 118 -4.51 14.51 6.64
C HIS A 118 -3.24 13.65 6.56
N GLY A 119 -3.28 12.47 7.17
CA GLY A 119 -2.10 11.63 7.29
C GLY A 119 -2.45 10.15 7.33
N ILE A 120 -1.65 9.37 6.60
CA ILE A 120 -1.67 7.92 6.69
C ILE A 120 -0.56 7.50 7.64
N LEU A 121 -0.91 6.75 8.67
CA LEU A 121 0.06 6.06 9.52
C LEU A 121 0.22 4.63 9.04
N ARG A 122 1.48 4.26 8.76
CA ARG A 122 1.89 2.91 8.37
C ARG A 122 2.91 2.43 9.40
N ALA A 123 2.58 1.39 10.15
CA ALA A 123 3.44 0.83 11.18
C ALA A 123 3.87 -0.59 10.81
N VAL A 124 5.17 -0.86 10.90
CA VAL A 124 5.75 -2.18 10.60
C VAL A 124 6.07 -2.90 11.91
N HIS A 125 5.64 -4.16 12.02
CA HIS A 125 5.92 -4.99 13.17
C HIS A 125 6.30 -6.41 12.75
N VAL A 126 7.34 -6.97 13.35
CA VAL A 126 7.69 -8.39 13.20
C VAL A 126 7.10 -9.15 14.38
N VAL A 127 6.12 -10.01 14.10
CA VAL A 127 5.41 -10.79 15.12
C VAL A 127 6.26 -11.97 15.61
N THR A 128 6.95 -12.64 14.69
CA THR A 128 7.86 -13.74 15.00
C THR A 128 8.92 -13.86 13.92
N GLY A 129 10.08 -14.43 14.27
CA GLY A 129 11.22 -14.58 13.37
C GLY A 129 11.96 -13.27 13.14
N SER A 130 12.59 -13.14 11.98
CA SER A 130 13.34 -11.96 11.58
C SER A 130 13.09 -11.67 10.12
N LEU A 131 12.57 -10.48 9.81
CA LEU A 131 12.28 -10.04 8.45
C LEU A 131 12.91 -8.66 8.22
N SER A 132 13.47 -8.49 7.03
CA SER A 132 13.88 -7.17 6.52
C SER A 132 12.78 -6.64 5.61
N PHE A 133 12.37 -5.40 5.82
CA PHE A 133 11.38 -4.73 4.98
C PHE A 133 12.04 -3.78 3.99
N GLU A 134 11.39 -3.60 2.86
CA GLU A 134 11.68 -2.54 1.91
C GLU A 134 10.51 -1.57 1.83
N MET A 135 10.85 -0.28 1.77
CA MET A 135 9.90 0.80 1.67
C MET A 135 10.19 1.58 0.38
N THR A 136 9.19 1.67 -0.49
CA THR A 136 9.26 2.44 -1.73
C THR A 136 8.12 3.42 -1.78
N CYS A 137 8.43 4.72 -1.76
CA CYS A 137 7.45 5.79 -1.94
C CYS A 137 7.73 6.49 -3.27
N ARG A 138 6.76 6.43 -4.18
CA ARG A 138 6.82 7.02 -5.52
C ARG A 138 5.54 7.82 -5.76
N PRO A 139 5.41 9.04 -5.24
CA PRO A 139 4.23 9.86 -5.51
C PRO A 139 4.11 10.17 -7.01
N ALA A 140 2.90 10.40 -7.48
CA ALA A 140 2.63 10.95 -8.80
C ALA A 140 1.41 11.89 -8.73
N PHE A 141 1.69 13.17 -8.58
CA PHE A 141 0.68 14.17 -8.30
C PHE A 141 -0.25 14.41 -9.49
N ASN A 142 -1.51 14.71 -9.17
CA ASN A 142 -2.53 15.12 -10.11
C ASN A 142 -2.73 14.13 -11.25
N TYR A 143 -2.89 12.85 -10.91
CA TYR A 143 -3.00 11.73 -11.85
C TYR A 143 -1.77 11.62 -12.76
N ALA A 144 -0.58 11.79 -12.17
CA ALA A 144 0.71 11.83 -12.86
C ALA A 144 0.85 12.93 -13.93
N ARG A 145 0.05 14.00 -13.86
CA ARG A 145 0.14 15.14 -14.78
C ARG A 145 1.19 16.17 -14.36
N ASP A 146 1.50 16.24 -13.06
CA ASP A 146 2.40 17.24 -12.52
C ASP A 146 3.82 16.67 -12.36
N SER A 147 4.82 17.46 -12.74
CA SER A 147 6.23 17.13 -12.50
C SER A 147 6.62 17.37 -11.05
N HIS A 148 7.47 16.50 -10.49
CA HIS A 148 8.02 16.66 -9.14
C HIS A 148 9.41 16.01 -9.05
N THR A 149 10.13 16.31 -7.97
CA THR A 149 11.41 15.69 -7.62
C THR A 149 11.28 14.93 -6.31
N VAL A 150 12.00 13.81 -6.20
CA VAL A 150 12.11 13.04 -4.96
C VAL A 150 13.57 13.19 -4.51
N GLU A 151 13.78 13.66 -3.28
CA GLU A 151 15.11 13.77 -2.64
C GLU A 151 15.42 12.53 -1.79
#